data_AF-A0A7V2LFB1-F1
#
_entry.id   AF-A0A7V2LFB1-F1
#
_cell.length_a   1.000
_cell.length_b   1.000
_cell.length_c   1.000
_cell.angle_alpha   90.00
_cell.angle_beta   90.00
_cell.angle_gamma   90.00
#
_symmetry.space_group_name_H-M   'P 1'
#
loop_
_entity.id
_entity.type
_entity.pdbx_description
1 polymer ?
#
loop_
_entity_poly.entity_id
_entity_poly.type
_entity_poly.pdbx_seq_one_letter_code
_entity_poly.pdbx_strand_id
1 'polypeptide(L)'
;KGLEYVVEALPEVIKRFPSFVYIYFGATHPVVLREEGESYRNEIIEKIYRLGLFDHVKLYNRFFPLGELLRFLRATDIYISPGLEPNQAVSGTLSYALGIGRPVISTSFANARELITDDVGILVNFRDPQSYTDAILRLLEDEGLRSQMGKNAYFKTRRMIWLNVAVQYSKVFSELVPRQARITERKSLPKIKLDHLVRLTDNFGIIQFAKLNRPDVKSGYTLDDNARALVASASYYRKLGRSVTNPVTIKQKRVLLQLVNTYLDFIQFVSQTDGLFWNYVRYDHKLDRARNEKADLEDASSRALYALAVVSATGALPRKVREKAMELLQSKIEGKAAFSSPRALARWSKALCVLFENKVAVSGLNVEQAIEEQNNRLISLYEGTSSPDWQWFESSITYSNPIMPEALLLGYRAVGHNEYLKVGKTTLDFLIKECFVEGIYIPVGQDGWYHKEGKRNNNDQQPQEVSAMVCALKTCYEVTKDHRYLDLMHCAFNWFLGDNSLNQVVYDGTTGGCYDGVGRKAINLNQGAESTLSYLLARVAF
;
A
#
# COMPACT_ATOMS: atom_id res chain seq x y z
N LYS A 1 -39.23 -3.27 -9.48
CA LYS A 1 -39.27 -3.86 -10.85
C LYS A 1 -39.33 -2.72 -11.88
N GLY A 2 -39.24 -2.98 -13.19
CA GLY A 2 -39.09 -1.99 -14.29
C GLY A 2 -38.32 -2.51 -15.51
N LEU A 3 -38.12 -3.83 -15.61
CA LEU A 3 -37.36 -4.49 -16.68
C LEU A 3 -38.02 -4.34 -18.06
N GLU A 4 -39.33 -4.19 -18.10
CA GLU A 4 -40.13 -4.02 -19.32
C GLU A 4 -39.62 -2.84 -20.15
N TYR A 5 -39.24 -1.74 -19.49
CA TYR A 5 -38.73 -0.55 -20.16
C TYR A 5 -37.33 -0.75 -20.73
N VAL A 6 -36.50 -1.59 -20.10
CA VAL A 6 -35.20 -1.97 -20.65
C VAL A 6 -35.38 -2.85 -21.87
N VAL A 7 -36.30 -3.83 -21.82
CA VAL A 7 -36.61 -4.74 -22.93
C VAL A 7 -37.16 -3.97 -24.14
N GLU A 8 -38.05 -2.99 -23.90
CA GLU A 8 -38.58 -2.10 -24.95
C GLU A 8 -37.52 -1.21 -25.60
N ALA A 9 -36.42 -0.92 -24.90
CA ALA A 9 -35.31 -0.11 -25.41
C ALA A 9 -34.38 -0.88 -26.38
N LEU A 10 -34.34 -2.22 -26.29
CA LEU A 10 -33.35 -3.05 -26.98
C LEU A 10 -33.46 -3.11 -28.50
N PRO A 11 -34.66 -3.09 -29.15
CA PRO A 11 -34.75 -3.22 -30.60
C PRO A 11 -33.88 -2.22 -31.37
N GLU A 12 -33.85 -0.96 -30.93
CA GLU A 12 -33.04 0.07 -31.58
C GLU A 12 -31.54 -0.10 -31.31
N VAL A 13 -31.18 -0.49 -30.08
CA VAL A 13 -29.79 -0.81 -29.71
C VAL A 13 -29.27 -1.94 -30.59
N ILE A 14 -30.05 -3.01 -30.78
CA ILE A 14 -29.64 -4.20 -31.54
C ILE A 14 -29.51 -3.91 -33.03
N LYS A 15 -30.38 -3.07 -33.62
CA LYS A 15 -30.21 -2.64 -35.02
C LYS A 15 -28.84 -2.02 -35.26
N ARG A 16 -28.35 -1.23 -34.31
CA ARG A 16 -27.03 -0.57 -34.39
C ARG A 16 -25.88 -1.44 -33.93
N PHE A 17 -26.13 -2.33 -32.96
CA PHE A 17 -25.15 -3.27 -32.39
C PHE A 17 -25.71 -4.70 -32.41
N PRO A 18 -25.63 -5.42 -33.54
CA PRO A 18 -26.21 -6.76 -33.68
C PRO A 18 -25.57 -7.82 -32.78
N SER A 19 -24.41 -7.55 -32.17
CA SER A 19 -23.77 -8.45 -31.21
C SER A 19 -24.19 -8.19 -29.75
N PHE A 20 -25.08 -7.21 -29.50
CA PHE A 20 -25.50 -6.85 -28.15
C PHE A 20 -26.25 -8.00 -27.48
N VAL A 21 -25.92 -8.26 -26.21
CA VAL A 21 -26.59 -9.25 -25.37
C VAL A 21 -26.96 -8.62 -24.03
N TYR A 22 -28.23 -8.68 -23.67
CA TYR A 22 -28.75 -8.32 -22.35
C TYR A 22 -28.90 -9.57 -21.49
N ILE A 23 -28.33 -9.53 -20.28
CA ILE A 23 -28.41 -10.63 -19.33
C ILE A 23 -29.41 -10.26 -18.24
N TYR A 24 -30.56 -10.94 -18.23
CA TYR A 24 -31.46 -10.90 -17.08
C TYR A 24 -30.99 -11.95 -16.07
N PHE A 25 -30.42 -11.46 -14.98
CA PHE A 25 -29.74 -12.27 -13.98
C PHE A 25 -30.50 -12.31 -12.64
N GLY A 26 -30.97 -13.49 -12.22
CA GLY A 26 -31.53 -13.73 -10.88
C GLY A 26 -32.91 -14.40 -10.86
N ALA A 27 -33.23 -14.97 -9.70
CA ALA A 27 -34.54 -15.54 -9.39
C ALA A 27 -35.54 -14.49 -8.89
N THR A 28 -36.83 -14.80 -9.00
CA THR A 28 -37.89 -14.00 -8.40
C THR A 28 -37.75 -14.04 -6.88
N HIS A 29 -37.92 -12.89 -6.22
CA HIS A 29 -37.73 -12.79 -4.78
C HIS A 29 -38.71 -13.74 -4.06
N PRO A 30 -38.29 -14.51 -3.02
CA PRO A 30 -39.14 -15.53 -2.41
C PRO A 30 -40.49 -15.01 -1.89
N VAL A 31 -40.54 -13.76 -1.42
CA VAL A 31 -41.79 -13.11 -0.99
C VAL A 31 -42.73 -12.91 -2.18
N VAL A 32 -42.22 -12.32 -3.27
CA VAL A 32 -42.98 -12.09 -4.50
C VAL A 32 -43.43 -13.41 -5.12
N LEU A 33 -42.58 -14.43 -5.13
CA LEU A 33 -42.92 -15.75 -5.66
C LEU A 33 -44.09 -16.40 -4.90
N ARG A 34 -44.17 -16.21 -3.57
CA ARG A 34 -45.29 -16.72 -2.75
C ARG A 34 -46.59 -15.95 -2.97
N GLU A 35 -46.51 -14.63 -3.21
CA GLU A 35 -47.68 -13.75 -3.30
C GLU A 35 -48.24 -13.63 -4.71
N GLU A 36 -47.36 -13.50 -5.71
CA GLU A 36 -47.70 -13.17 -7.10
C GLU A 36 -47.29 -14.27 -8.10
N GLY A 37 -46.61 -15.32 -7.63
CA GLY A 37 -45.99 -16.33 -8.49
C GLY A 37 -44.90 -15.73 -9.40
N GLU A 38 -44.82 -16.24 -10.63
CA GLU A 38 -43.91 -15.75 -11.68
C GLU A 38 -44.60 -14.82 -12.70
N SER A 39 -45.78 -14.27 -12.36
CA SER A 39 -46.61 -13.45 -13.25
C SER A 39 -45.83 -12.38 -14.01
N TYR A 40 -45.10 -11.52 -13.28
CA TYR A 40 -44.27 -10.48 -13.88
C TYR A 40 -43.13 -11.04 -14.74
N ARG A 41 -42.51 -12.15 -14.33
CA ARG A 41 -41.43 -12.77 -15.14
C ARG A 41 -41.99 -13.27 -16.47
N ASN A 42 -43.15 -13.92 -16.44
CA ASN A 42 -43.83 -14.42 -17.62
C ASN A 42 -44.20 -13.26 -18.56
N GLU A 43 -44.68 -12.13 -18.04
CA GLU A 43 -44.94 -10.92 -18.83
C GLU A 43 -43.68 -10.42 -19.55
N ILE A 44 -42.53 -10.39 -18.86
CA ILE A 44 -41.25 -10.01 -19.46
C ILE A 44 -40.84 -11.02 -20.56
N ILE A 45 -41.01 -12.33 -20.32
CA ILE A 45 -40.73 -13.37 -21.31
C ILE A 45 -41.62 -13.19 -22.56
N GLU A 46 -42.92 -12.99 -22.39
CA GLU A 46 -43.85 -12.72 -23.49
C GLU A 46 -43.49 -11.44 -24.26
N LYS A 47 -43.01 -10.40 -23.57
CA LYS A 47 -42.55 -9.16 -24.20
C LYS A 47 -41.29 -9.40 -25.04
N ILE A 48 -40.32 -10.17 -24.53
CA ILE A 48 -39.16 -10.64 -25.31
C ILE A 48 -39.64 -11.43 -26.54
N TYR A 49 -40.70 -12.26 -26.41
CA TYR A 49 -41.30 -13.00 -27.54
C TYR A 49 -41.84 -12.09 -28.62
N ARG A 50 -42.69 -11.13 -28.23
CA ARG A 50 -43.33 -10.21 -29.17
C ARG A 50 -42.33 -9.32 -29.90
N LEU A 51 -41.22 -8.95 -29.26
CA LEU A 51 -40.19 -8.10 -29.84
C LEU A 51 -39.11 -8.87 -30.60
N GLY A 52 -39.14 -10.21 -30.63
CA GLY A 52 -38.17 -11.03 -31.36
C GLY A 52 -36.77 -11.03 -30.76
N LEU A 53 -36.64 -10.95 -29.43
CA LEU A 53 -35.36 -10.66 -28.74
C LEU A 53 -34.63 -11.90 -28.16
N PHE A 54 -35.01 -13.13 -28.52
CA PHE A 54 -34.45 -14.37 -27.90
C PHE A 54 -32.95 -14.54 -28.02
N ASP A 55 -32.40 -14.15 -29.17
CA ASP A 55 -30.98 -14.32 -29.41
C ASP A 55 -30.16 -13.31 -28.60
N HIS A 56 -30.77 -12.19 -28.23
CA HIS A 56 -30.15 -11.07 -27.53
C HIS A 56 -30.44 -11.01 -26.03
N VAL A 57 -31.49 -11.65 -25.52
CA VAL A 57 -31.82 -11.65 -24.08
C VAL A 57 -31.59 -13.02 -23.46
N LYS A 58 -30.62 -13.12 -22.55
CA LYS A 58 -30.31 -14.36 -21.82
C LYS A 58 -30.88 -14.31 -20.40
N LEU A 59 -31.75 -15.28 -20.09
CA LEU A 59 -32.45 -15.38 -18.82
C LEU A 59 -31.77 -16.41 -17.91
N TYR A 60 -31.30 -15.98 -16.74
CA TYR A 60 -30.70 -16.86 -15.74
C TYR A 60 -31.57 -16.89 -14.47
N ASN A 61 -32.51 -17.82 -14.41
CA ASN A 61 -33.50 -17.92 -13.32
C ASN A 61 -33.01 -18.80 -12.15
N ARG A 62 -32.04 -18.32 -11.39
CA ARG A 62 -31.64 -18.94 -10.12
C ARG A 62 -31.06 -17.92 -9.15
N PHE A 63 -30.98 -18.30 -7.88
CA PHE A 63 -30.20 -17.54 -6.92
C PHE A 63 -28.70 -17.76 -7.16
N PHE A 64 -27.93 -16.68 -7.10
CA PHE A 64 -26.50 -16.70 -7.38
C PHE A 64 -25.71 -16.32 -6.12
N PRO A 65 -24.80 -17.18 -5.65
CA PRO A 65 -23.84 -16.79 -4.62
C PRO A 65 -23.00 -15.60 -5.08
N LEU A 66 -22.56 -14.75 -4.14
CA LEU A 66 -21.83 -13.52 -4.44
C LEU A 66 -20.65 -13.73 -5.39
N GLY A 67 -19.85 -14.77 -5.19
CA GLY A 67 -18.70 -15.06 -6.04
C GLY A 67 -19.07 -15.32 -7.51
N GLU A 68 -20.24 -15.91 -7.78
CA GLU A 68 -20.74 -16.10 -9.14
C GLU A 68 -21.31 -14.82 -9.73
N LEU A 69 -22.12 -14.09 -8.97
CA LEU A 69 -22.62 -12.76 -9.36
C LEU A 69 -21.47 -11.84 -9.80
N LEU A 70 -20.39 -11.79 -9.02
CA LEU A 70 -19.22 -10.96 -9.34
C LEU A 70 -18.50 -11.42 -10.62
N ARG A 71 -18.50 -12.72 -10.94
CA ARG A 71 -17.94 -13.21 -12.22
C ARG A 71 -18.78 -12.74 -13.41
N PHE A 72 -20.11 -12.81 -13.30
CA PHE A 72 -21.00 -12.30 -14.34
C PHE A 72 -20.85 -10.80 -14.52
N LEU A 73 -20.90 -10.02 -13.44
CA LEU A 73 -20.73 -8.57 -13.51
C LEU A 73 -19.38 -8.19 -14.16
N ARG A 74 -18.30 -8.92 -13.86
CA ARG A 74 -16.98 -8.69 -14.48
C ARG A 74 -16.95 -8.97 -15.98
N ALA A 75 -17.84 -9.81 -16.49
CA ALA A 75 -17.97 -10.15 -17.90
C ALA A 75 -18.89 -9.18 -18.67
N THR A 76 -19.59 -8.27 -17.98
CA THR A 76 -20.46 -7.27 -18.62
C THR A 76 -19.70 -5.99 -18.98
N ASP A 77 -20.17 -5.25 -19.97
CA ASP A 77 -19.65 -3.92 -20.31
C ASP A 77 -20.37 -2.80 -19.55
N ILE A 78 -21.67 -2.97 -19.29
CA ILE A 78 -22.56 -1.99 -18.66
C ILE A 78 -23.48 -2.74 -17.68
N TYR A 79 -23.73 -2.16 -16.51
CA TYR A 79 -24.74 -2.64 -15.58
C TYR A 79 -25.99 -1.75 -15.61
N ILE A 80 -27.18 -2.35 -15.69
CA ILE A 80 -28.46 -1.62 -15.75
C ILE A 80 -29.27 -1.89 -14.47
N SER A 81 -29.77 -0.84 -13.82
CA SER A 81 -30.61 -0.89 -12.62
C SER A 81 -31.97 -0.20 -12.86
N PRO A 82 -33.02 -0.94 -13.25
CA PRO A 82 -34.30 -0.35 -13.64
C PRO A 82 -35.32 -0.29 -12.49
N GLY A 83 -34.87 0.07 -11.28
CA GLY A 83 -35.75 0.10 -10.11
C GLY A 83 -36.78 1.23 -10.20
N LEU A 84 -38.08 0.92 -10.12
CA LEU A 84 -39.12 1.95 -10.18
C LEU A 84 -39.48 2.61 -8.83
N GLU A 85 -39.01 2.10 -7.70
CA GLU A 85 -39.29 2.66 -6.37
C GLU A 85 -38.38 3.87 -6.11
N PRO A 86 -38.89 5.12 -6.15
CA PRO A 86 -38.04 6.31 -6.05
C PRO A 86 -37.34 6.43 -4.70
N ASN A 87 -37.93 5.87 -3.64
CA ASN A 87 -37.41 5.94 -2.28
C ASN A 87 -36.53 4.74 -1.89
N GLN A 88 -36.14 3.90 -2.86
CA GLN A 88 -35.29 2.75 -2.58
C GLN A 88 -33.94 3.21 -1.98
N ALA A 89 -33.74 2.89 -0.69
CA ALA A 89 -32.61 3.37 0.09
C ALA A 89 -31.29 2.65 -0.19
N VAL A 90 -31.32 1.46 -0.78
CA VAL A 90 -30.11 0.66 -1.07
C VAL A 90 -30.25 -0.19 -2.33
N SER A 91 -29.15 -0.35 -3.05
CA SER A 91 -29.01 -1.37 -4.09
C SER A 91 -27.63 -2.04 -4.01
N GLY A 92 -27.63 -3.30 -3.52
CA GLY A 92 -26.40 -4.08 -3.37
C GLY A 92 -25.74 -4.38 -4.72
N THR A 93 -26.54 -4.73 -5.74
CA THR A 93 -26.03 -5.03 -7.08
C THR A 93 -25.47 -3.79 -7.78
N LEU A 94 -26.06 -2.60 -7.57
CA LEU A 94 -25.49 -1.34 -8.04
C LEU A 94 -24.12 -1.08 -7.40
N SER A 95 -24.03 -1.26 -6.08
CA SER A 95 -22.77 -1.10 -5.34
C SER A 95 -21.69 -2.08 -5.81
N TYR A 96 -22.05 -3.34 -6.08
CA TYR A 96 -21.12 -4.32 -6.64
C TYR A 96 -20.67 -3.96 -8.06
N ALA A 97 -21.58 -3.53 -8.93
CA ALA A 97 -21.26 -3.13 -10.30
C ALA A 97 -20.27 -1.96 -10.34
N LEU A 98 -20.54 -0.89 -9.59
CA LEU A 98 -19.59 0.22 -9.44
C LEU A 98 -18.28 -0.26 -8.81
N GLY A 99 -18.38 -1.14 -7.81
CA GLY A 99 -17.25 -1.71 -7.07
C GLY A 99 -16.27 -2.51 -7.91
N ILE A 100 -16.72 -3.12 -9.01
CA ILE A 100 -15.87 -3.85 -9.97
C ILE A 100 -15.57 -3.02 -11.23
N GLY A 101 -15.85 -1.71 -11.19
CA GLY A 101 -15.55 -0.76 -12.24
C GLY A 101 -16.42 -0.88 -13.48
N ARG A 102 -17.72 -1.17 -13.32
CA ARG A 102 -18.68 -1.12 -14.43
C ARG A 102 -19.39 0.22 -14.45
N PRO A 103 -19.46 0.90 -15.61
CA PRO A 103 -20.40 1.98 -15.82
C PRO A 103 -21.83 1.48 -15.58
N VAL A 104 -22.66 2.36 -15.04
CA VAL A 104 -24.02 2.03 -14.63
C VAL A 104 -25.05 2.90 -15.34
N ILE A 105 -26.16 2.30 -15.75
CA ILE A 105 -27.37 3.00 -16.19
C ILE A 105 -28.44 2.70 -15.15
N SER A 106 -29.02 3.72 -14.52
CA SER A 106 -29.99 3.51 -13.44
C SER A 106 -31.10 4.54 -13.48
N THR A 107 -32.30 4.14 -13.09
CA THR A 107 -33.32 5.13 -12.68
C THR A 107 -32.83 5.95 -11.49
N SER A 108 -33.36 7.15 -11.33
CA SER A 108 -32.97 8.14 -10.32
C SER A 108 -33.58 7.90 -8.92
N PHE A 109 -33.60 6.65 -8.44
CA PHE A 109 -33.99 6.36 -7.05
C PHE A 109 -32.98 6.89 -6.03
N ALA A 110 -33.37 7.00 -4.76
CA ALA A 110 -32.60 7.66 -3.71
C ALA A 110 -31.11 7.24 -3.67
N ASN A 111 -30.80 5.95 -3.53
CA ASN A 111 -29.40 5.49 -3.50
C ASN A 111 -28.64 5.66 -4.83
N ALA A 112 -29.32 5.59 -5.98
CA ALA A 112 -28.70 5.85 -7.27
C ALA A 112 -28.25 7.31 -7.40
N ARG A 113 -29.05 8.28 -6.92
CA ARG A 113 -28.69 9.71 -6.95
C ARG A 113 -27.46 10.05 -6.10
N GLU A 114 -27.18 9.28 -5.07
CA GLU A 114 -25.99 9.46 -4.22
C GLU A 114 -24.72 8.90 -4.84
N LEU A 115 -24.85 7.79 -5.58
CA LEU A 115 -23.71 7.03 -6.09
C LEU A 115 -23.36 7.35 -7.54
N ILE A 116 -24.34 7.74 -8.35
CA ILE A 116 -24.21 7.90 -9.80
C ILE A 116 -24.08 9.38 -10.13
N THR A 117 -22.90 9.72 -10.61
CA THR A 117 -22.53 11.01 -11.20
C THR A 117 -22.17 10.82 -12.67
N ASP A 118 -22.15 11.90 -13.46
CA ASP A 118 -21.93 11.85 -14.91
C ASP A 118 -20.59 11.21 -15.33
N ASP A 119 -19.64 11.10 -14.40
CA ASP A 119 -18.33 10.49 -14.62
C ASP A 119 -18.28 8.99 -14.24
N VAL A 120 -19.36 8.38 -13.73
CA VAL A 120 -19.43 6.93 -13.42
C VAL A 120 -20.61 6.21 -14.07
N GLY A 121 -21.62 6.92 -14.52
CA GLY A 121 -22.81 6.33 -15.09
C GLY A 121 -23.81 7.37 -15.59
N ILE A 122 -25.00 6.89 -15.95
CA ILE A 122 -26.07 7.70 -16.52
C ILE A 122 -27.35 7.43 -15.73
N LEU A 123 -27.97 8.50 -15.23
CA LEU A 123 -29.31 8.44 -14.66
C LEU A 123 -30.35 8.56 -15.77
N VAL A 124 -31.34 7.67 -15.76
CA VAL A 124 -32.44 7.63 -16.73
C VAL A 124 -33.78 7.89 -16.05
N ASN A 125 -34.78 8.24 -16.86
CA ASN A 125 -36.12 8.52 -16.35
C ASN A 125 -36.83 7.23 -15.95
N PHE A 126 -37.77 7.35 -15.02
CA PHE A 126 -38.65 6.24 -14.67
C PHE A 126 -39.62 5.96 -15.82
N ARG A 127 -39.82 4.69 -16.15
CA ARG A 127 -40.82 4.24 -17.15
C ARG A 127 -40.59 4.81 -18.56
N ASP A 128 -39.33 4.98 -18.95
CA ASP A 128 -38.95 5.63 -20.21
C ASP A 128 -37.94 4.75 -20.99
N PRO A 129 -38.43 3.90 -21.92
CA PRO A 129 -37.57 3.06 -22.76
C PRO A 129 -36.56 3.87 -23.59
N GLN A 130 -36.95 5.05 -24.08
CA GLN A 130 -36.08 5.87 -24.94
C GLN A 130 -34.84 6.32 -24.18
N SER A 131 -34.99 6.74 -22.92
CA SER A 131 -33.85 7.11 -22.09
C SER A 131 -32.86 5.97 -21.86
N TYR A 132 -33.32 4.71 -21.82
CA TYR A 132 -32.43 3.55 -21.80
C TYR A 132 -31.72 3.36 -23.15
N THR A 133 -32.44 3.48 -24.27
CA THR A 133 -31.85 3.37 -25.62
C THR A 133 -30.70 4.37 -25.76
N ASP A 134 -30.95 5.64 -25.47
CA ASP A 134 -29.96 6.71 -25.61
C ASP A 134 -28.73 6.48 -24.70
N ALA A 135 -28.96 6.08 -23.45
CA ALA A 135 -27.89 5.80 -22.49
C ALA A 135 -27.04 4.58 -22.90
N ILE A 136 -27.67 3.50 -23.38
CA ILE A 136 -26.96 2.30 -23.85
C ILE A 136 -26.14 2.65 -25.09
N LEU A 137 -26.74 3.30 -26.08
CA LEU A 137 -26.08 3.71 -27.32
C LEU A 137 -24.86 4.60 -27.04
N ARG A 138 -25.02 5.62 -26.19
CA ARG A 138 -23.92 6.51 -25.78
C ARG A 138 -22.72 5.75 -25.22
N LEU A 139 -22.94 4.75 -24.37
CA LEU A 139 -21.86 3.96 -23.78
C LEU A 139 -21.29 2.90 -24.73
N LEU A 140 -22.08 2.39 -25.68
CA LEU A 140 -21.61 1.43 -26.68
C LEU A 140 -20.76 2.11 -27.77
N GLU A 141 -21.14 3.32 -28.18
CA GLU A 141 -20.46 4.12 -29.21
C GLU A 141 -19.12 4.70 -28.78
N ASP A 142 -18.97 5.04 -27.49
CA ASP A 142 -17.74 5.62 -26.95
C ASP A 142 -17.09 4.68 -25.92
N GLU A 143 -16.17 3.83 -26.42
CA GLU A 143 -15.36 2.96 -25.58
C GLU A 143 -14.47 3.73 -24.60
N GLY A 144 -13.98 4.91 -24.98
CA GLY A 144 -13.14 5.76 -24.15
C GLY A 144 -13.90 6.25 -22.92
N LEU A 145 -15.10 6.79 -23.14
CA LEU A 145 -16.04 7.19 -22.09
C LEU A 145 -16.40 6.01 -21.20
N ARG A 146 -16.78 4.87 -21.78
CA ARG A 146 -17.15 3.65 -21.03
C ARG A 146 -16.01 3.18 -20.14
N SER A 147 -14.79 3.12 -20.68
CA SER A 147 -13.59 2.73 -19.93
C SER A 147 -13.27 3.73 -18.81
N GLN A 148 -13.38 5.03 -19.08
CA GLN A 148 -13.11 6.06 -18.08
C GLN A 148 -14.15 6.06 -16.95
N MET A 149 -15.44 5.91 -17.27
CA MET A 149 -16.50 5.75 -16.28
C MET A 149 -16.27 4.54 -15.38
N GLY A 150 -15.87 3.40 -15.97
CA GLY A 150 -15.56 2.20 -15.22
C GLY A 150 -14.40 2.40 -14.23
N LYS A 151 -13.34 3.09 -14.66
CA LYS A 151 -12.24 3.48 -13.76
C LYS A 151 -12.75 4.35 -12.62
N ASN A 152 -13.46 5.43 -12.93
CA ASN A 152 -14.00 6.36 -11.93
C ASN A 152 -14.92 5.65 -10.93
N ALA A 153 -15.77 4.74 -11.40
CA ALA A 153 -16.64 3.92 -10.56
C ALA A 153 -15.83 3.07 -9.57
N TYR A 154 -14.76 2.41 -10.04
CA TYR A 154 -13.87 1.64 -9.19
C TYR A 154 -13.19 2.51 -8.12
N PHE A 155 -12.64 3.66 -8.50
CA PHE A 155 -11.96 4.57 -7.58
C PHE A 155 -12.92 5.16 -6.54
N LYS A 156 -14.08 5.67 -6.96
CA LYS A 156 -15.09 6.28 -6.07
C LYS A 156 -15.66 5.31 -5.05
N THR A 157 -15.73 4.02 -5.38
CA THR A 157 -16.24 2.99 -4.46
C THR A 157 -15.20 2.48 -3.47
N ARG A 158 -13.91 2.83 -3.58
CA ARG A 158 -12.89 2.34 -2.62
C ARG A 158 -13.13 2.82 -1.21
N ARG A 159 -13.69 4.01 -1.02
CA ARG A 159 -14.11 4.52 0.30
C ARG A 159 -15.27 3.73 0.93
N MET A 160 -15.98 2.92 0.13
CA MET A 160 -17.15 2.14 0.56
C MET A 160 -16.79 0.71 0.96
N ILE A 161 -15.52 0.30 0.89
CA ILE A 161 -15.12 -1.03 1.36
C ILE A 161 -15.31 -1.13 2.88
N TRP A 162 -15.61 -2.33 3.37
CA TRP A 162 -15.90 -2.57 4.78
C TRP A 162 -14.85 -2.03 5.76
N LEU A 163 -13.57 -2.09 5.42
CA LEU A 163 -12.51 -1.53 6.27
C LEU A 163 -12.64 0.00 6.42
N ASN A 164 -12.95 0.72 5.35
CA ASN A 164 -13.16 2.17 5.42
C ASN A 164 -14.48 2.53 6.10
N VAL A 165 -15.54 1.73 5.91
CA VAL A 165 -16.79 1.87 6.67
C VAL A 165 -16.52 1.68 8.16
N ALA A 166 -15.74 0.66 8.56
CA ALA A 166 -15.38 0.45 9.96
C ALA A 166 -14.58 1.62 10.54
N VAL A 167 -13.65 2.21 9.79
CA VAL A 167 -12.92 3.43 10.21
C VAL A 167 -13.88 4.60 10.43
N GLN A 168 -14.84 4.82 9.51
CA GLN A 168 -15.84 5.88 9.66
C GLN A 168 -16.71 5.69 10.90
N TYR A 169 -17.19 4.47 11.16
CA TYR A 169 -17.96 4.15 12.36
C TYR A 169 -17.13 4.33 13.63
N SER A 170 -15.88 3.87 13.62
CA SER A 170 -14.95 4.04 14.75
C SER A 170 -14.78 5.51 15.11
N LYS A 171 -14.69 6.40 14.11
CA LYS A 171 -14.57 7.84 14.33
C LYS A 171 -15.81 8.43 15.01
N VAL A 172 -17.00 8.09 14.51
CA VAL A 172 -18.26 8.54 15.13
C VAL A 172 -18.36 8.07 16.58
N PHE A 173 -17.99 6.82 16.87
CA PHE A 173 -17.96 6.33 18.24
C PHE A 173 -16.91 7.05 19.11
N SER A 174 -15.74 7.37 18.56
CA SER A 174 -14.72 8.16 19.25
C SER A 174 -15.17 9.57 19.60
N GLU A 175 -15.92 10.22 18.73
CA GLU A 175 -16.47 11.56 18.95
C GLU A 175 -17.59 11.55 20.01
N LEU A 176 -18.49 10.57 19.95
CA LEU A 176 -19.65 10.50 20.84
C LEU A 176 -19.34 9.91 22.22
N VAL A 177 -18.38 8.99 22.31
CA VAL A 177 -18.04 8.31 23.57
C VAL A 177 -16.52 8.23 23.81
N PRO A 178 -15.83 9.39 24.02
CA PRO A 178 -14.36 9.45 24.06
C PRO A 178 -13.71 8.56 25.13
N ARG A 179 -14.38 8.38 26.28
CA ARG A 179 -13.86 7.54 27.39
C ARG A 179 -13.81 6.06 27.04
N GLN A 180 -14.72 5.57 26.20
CA GLN A 180 -14.76 4.16 25.78
C GLN A 180 -13.90 3.93 24.53
N ALA A 181 -13.78 4.95 23.67
CA ALA A 181 -12.93 4.90 22.49
C ALA A 181 -11.44 4.77 22.79
N ARG A 182 -10.96 5.28 23.93
CA ARG A 182 -9.60 5.04 24.45
C ARG A 182 -9.28 3.56 24.66
N ILE A 183 -10.28 2.72 24.95
CA ILE A 183 -10.12 1.27 25.11
C ILE A 183 -9.89 0.60 23.73
N THR A 184 -10.25 1.25 22.63
CA THR A 184 -10.16 0.77 21.24
C THR A 184 -9.05 1.40 20.40
N GLU A 185 -8.22 2.30 20.95
CA GLU A 185 -7.12 2.97 20.21
C GLU A 185 -6.06 1.98 19.67
N ARG A 186 -5.94 0.80 20.28
CA ARG A 186 -5.11 -0.29 19.76
C ARG A 186 -5.89 -1.14 18.78
N LYS A 187 -5.92 -0.71 17.52
CA LYS A 187 -6.43 -1.51 16.40
C LYS A 187 -5.73 -2.87 16.34
N SER A 188 -6.47 -3.91 15.99
CA SER A 188 -5.89 -5.24 15.80
C SER A 188 -4.88 -5.22 14.66
N LEU A 189 -3.63 -5.62 14.94
CA LEU A 189 -2.59 -5.68 13.93
C LEU A 189 -2.90 -6.81 12.92
N PRO A 190 -3.06 -6.50 11.62
CA PRO A 190 -3.35 -7.54 10.63
C PRO A 190 -2.25 -8.61 10.59
N LYS A 191 -2.61 -9.85 10.24
CA LYS A 191 -1.62 -10.92 10.04
C LYS A 191 -0.72 -10.57 8.86
N ILE A 192 0.57 -10.86 8.97
CA ILE A 192 1.51 -10.68 7.87
C ILE A 192 1.16 -11.65 6.74
N LYS A 193 0.96 -11.09 5.54
CA LYS A 193 0.75 -11.82 4.29
C LYS A 193 1.93 -11.56 3.36
N LEU A 194 2.37 -12.58 2.63
CA LEU A 194 3.49 -12.50 1.69
C LEU A 194 3.03 -12.51 0.23
N ASP A 195 1.74 -12.65 0.00
CA ASP A 195 1.13 -12.88 -1.30
C ASP A 195 1.51 -11.79 -2.32
N HIS A 196 1.46 -10.52 -1.94
CA HIS A 196 1.83 -9.42 -2.81
C HIS A 196 3.34 -9.23 -2.96
N LEU A 197 4.13 -9.48 -1.90
CA LEU A 197 5.59 -9.49 -1.99
C LEU A 197 6.07 -10.54 -3.01
N VAL A 198 5.50 -11.75 -2.94
CA VAL A 198 5.76 -12.82 -3.91
C VAL A 198 5.28 -12.42 -5.30
N ARG A 199 4.14 -11.73 -5.43
CA ARG A 199 3.63 -11.27 -6.72
C ARG A 199 4.54 -10.23 -7.38
N LEU A 200 5.14 -9.32 -6.61
CA LEU A 200 6.06 -8.29 -7.10
C LEU A 200 7.47 -8.82 -7.39
N THR A 201 7.79 -10.06 -6.98
CA THR A 201 9.13 -10.63 -7.10
C THR A 201 9.14 -11.72 -8.15
N ASP A 202 10.03 -11.61 -9.13
CA ASP A 202 10.34 -12.71 -10.05
C ASP A 202 11.62 -13.43 -9.64
N ASN A 203 12.23 -14.19 -10.54
CA ASN A 203 13.46 -14.92 -10.27
C ASN A 203 14.72 -14.03 -10.28
N PHE A 204 14.60 -12.74 -10.61
CA PHE A 204 15.70 -11.80 -10.69
C PHE A 204 15.70 -10.79 -9.53
N GLY A 205 14.54 -10.24 -9.19
CA GLY A 205 14.41 -9.24 -8.11
C GLY A 205 12.98 -8.78 -7.89
N ILE A 206 12.79 -7.79 -7.01
CA ILE A 206 11.48 -7.13 -6.83
C ILE A 206 11.28 -6.01 -7.86
N ILE A 207 10.13 -6.03 -8.53
CA ILE A 207 9.70 -5.02 -9.51
C ILE A 207 9.25 -3.75 -8.77
N GLN A 208 9.73 -2.58 -9.21
CA GLN A 208 9.52 -1.28 -8.54
C GLN A 208 8.05 -0.92 -8.35
N PHE A 209 7.27 -0.92 -9.43
CA PHE A 209 5.91 -0.37 -9.43
C PHE A 209 4.84 -1.39 -9.74
N ALA A 210 3.60 -1.04 -9.40
CA ALA A 210 2.41 -1.79 -9.78
C ALA A 210 1.34 -0.85 -10.35
N LYS A 211 0.50 -1.40 -11.24
CA LYS A 211 -0.76 -0.78 -11.67
C LYS A 211 -1.88 -1.44 -10.86
N LEU A 212 -2.42 -0.72 -9.89
CA LEU A 212 -3.20 -1.29 -8.80
C LEU A 212 -2.38 -2.39 -8.11
N ASN A 213 -2.82 -3.64 -8.15
CA ASN A 213 -2.13 -4.79 -7.56
C ASN A 213 -1.39 -5.67 -8.58
N ARG A 214 -1.24 -5.23 -9.83
CA ARG A 214 -0.49 -5.97 -10.86
C ARG A 214 0.91 -5.37 -11.01
N PRO A 215 1.99 -6.16 -10.90
CA PRO A 215 3.34 -5.66 -11.12
C PRO A 215 3.48 -5.00 -12.50
N ASP A 216 4.07 -3.81 -12.55
CA ASP A 216 4.43 -3.14 -13.81
C ASP A 216 5.85 -3.54 -14.20
N VAL A 217 5.98 -4.71 -14.83
CA VAL A 217 7.28 -5.31 -15.21
C VAL A 217 8.18 -4.31 -15.95
N LYS A 218 7.60 -3.41 -16.77
CA LYS A 218 8.35 -2.40 -17.53
C LYS A 218 9.06 -1.36 -16.66
N SER A 219 8.66 -1.20 -15.40
CA SER A 219 9.35 -0.32 -14.44
C SER A 219 10.77 -0.79 -14.14
N GLY A 220 11.04 -2.10 -14.26
CA GLY A 220 12.32 -2.69 -13.91
C GLY A 220 12.51 -2.82 -12.40
N TYR A 221 13.75 -2.76 -11.95
CA TYR A 221 14.17 -3.06 -10.58
C TYR A 221 15.12 -1.98 -10.07
N THR A 222 15.12 -1.80 -8.76
CA THR A 222 16.08 -0.92 -8.10
C THR A 222 16.74 -1.60 -6.92
N LEU A 223 17.97 -1.19 -6.62
CA LEU A 223 18.70 -1.66 -5.44
C LEU A 223 17.99 -1.26 -4.14
N ASP A 224 17.43 -0.06 -4.07
CA ASP A 224 16.77 0.41 -2.86
C ASP A 224 15.60 -0.51 -2.44
N ASP A 225 14.76 -0.93 -3.39
CA ASP A 225 13.66 -1.85 -3.15
C ASP A 225 14.13 -3.28 -2.87
N ASN A 226 15.11 -3.81 -3.61
CA ASN A 226 15.67 -5.13 -3.35
C ASN A 226 16.36 -5.19 -1.97
N ALA A 227 17.04 -4.13 -1.55
CA ALA A 227 17.64 -4.02 -0.22
C ALA A 227 16.58 -3.96 0.89
N ARG A 228 15.51 -3.15 0.73
CA ARG A 228 14.36 -3.14 1.67
C ARG A 228 13.71 -4.53 1.75
N ALA A 229 13.54 -5.21 0.61
CA ALA A 229 12.94 -6.53 0.53
C ALA A 229 13.77 -7.60 1.23
N LEU A 230 15.10 -7.52 1.12
CA LEU A 230 16.03 -8.38 1.83
C LEU A 230 15.92 -8.20 3.35
N VAL A 231 15.91 -6.95 3.85
CA VAL A 231 15.72 -6.66 5.29
C VAL A 231 14.39 -7.18 5.78
N ALA A 232 13.29 -6.91 5.07
CA ALA A 232 11.95 -7.34 5.46
C ALA A 232 11.86 -8.87 5.53
N SER A 233 12.39 -9.55 4.53
CA SER A 233 12.34 -11.01 4.43
C SER A 233 13.21 -11.68 5.48
N ALA A 234 14.43 -11.20 5.70
CA ALA A 234 15.34 -11.72 6.73
C ALA A 234 14.78 -11.48 8.15
N SER A 235 14.25 -10.28 8.40
CA SER A 235 13.68 -9.91 9.70
C SER A 235 12.43 -10.73 10.01
N TYR A 236 11.55 -10.96 9.04
CA TYR A 236 10.37 -11.80 9.26
C TYR A 236 10.75 -13.27 9.39
N TYR A 237 11.73 -13.76 8.61
CA TYR A 237 12.25 -15.12 8.76
C TYR A 237 12.78 -15.36 10.18
N ARG A 238 13.52 -14.40 10.74
CA ARG A 238 14.00 -14.43 12.13
C ARG A 238 12.83 -14.49 13.12
N LYS A 239 11.80 -13.67 12.89
CA LYS A 239 10.61 -13.59 13.76
C LYS A 239 9.82 -14.89 13.83
N LEU A 240 9.81 -15.68 12.76
CA LEU A 240 9.16 -17.00 12.75
C LEU A 240 9.90 -18.06 13.59
N GLY A 241 11.06 -17.74 14.18
CA GLY A 241 11.80 -18.62 15.09
C GLY A 241 12.55 -19.75 14.38
N ARG A 242 13.43 -20.47 15.10
CA ARG A 242 14.23 -21.58 14.55
C ARG A 242 13.46 -22.90 14.46
N SER A 243 12.81 -23.29 15.56
CA SER A 243 12.03 -24.52 15.66
C SER A 243 10.59 -24.25 15.23
N VAL A 244 10.15 -24.91 14.17
CA VAL A 244 8.81 -24.73 13.62
C VAL A 244 8.23 -26.10 13.27
N THR A 245 7.10 -26.43 13.90
CA THR A 245 6.33 -27.65 13.61
C THR A 245 5.08 -27.35 12.78
N ASN A 246 4.60 -26.10 12.77
CA ASN A 246 3.40 -25.70 12.05
C ASN A 246 3.64 -25.69 10.52
N PRO A 247 2.88 -26.46 9.71
CA PRO A 247 3.06 -26.52 8.25
C PRO A 247 2.96 -25.17 7.53
N VAL A 248 2.10 -24.26 8.02
CA VAL A 248 1.93 -22.91 7.43
C VAL A 248 3.21 -22.09 7.62
N THR A 249 3.77 -22.10 8.82
CA THR A 249 5.00 -21.38 9.13
C THR A 249 6.21 -21.98 8.41
N ILE A 250 6.27 -23.31 8.25
CA ILE A 250 7.29 -23.98 7.42
C ILE A 250 7.22 -23.48 5.97
N LYS A 251 6.02 -23.44 5.38
CA LYS A 251 5.81 -22.91 4.03
C LYS A 251 6.25 -21.45 3.91
N GLN A 252 5.88 -20.60 4.88
CA GLN A 252 6.30 -19.20 4.91
C GLN A 252 7.82 -19.05 4.99
N LYS A 253 8.50 -19.80 5.87
CA LYS A 253 9.97 -19.77 5.96
C LYS A 253 10.64 -20.20 4.67
N ARG A 254 10.12 -21.22 3.98
CA ARG A 254 10.64 -21.64 2.66
C ARG A 254 10.51 -20.52 1.63
N VAL A 255 9.35 -19.87 1.56
CA VAL A 255 9.13 -18.72 0.65
C VAL A 255 10.08 -17.58 0.98
N LEU A 256 10.18 -17.20 2.25
CA LEU A 256 11.08 -16.12 2.68
C LEU A 256 12.54 -16.42 2.36
N LEU A 257 12.98 -17.68 2.53
CA LEU A 257 14.35 -18.06 2.20
C LEU A 257 14.61 -17.97 0.68
N GLN A 258 13.64 -18.32 -0.17
CA GLN A 258 13.75 -18.13 -1.61
C GLN A 258 13.90 -16.64 -1.95
N LEU A 259 13.03 -15.79 -1.40
CA LEU A 259 13.07 -14.34 -1.60
C LEU A 259 14.40 -13.73 -1.11
N VAL A 260 14.89 -14.13 0.05
CA VAL A 260 16.20 -13.70 0.58
C VAL A 260 17.34 -14.01 -0.41
N ASN A 261 17.35 -15.20 -1.02
CA ASN A 261 18.37 -15.52 -2.01
C ASN A 261 18.21 -14.66 -3.27
N THR A 262 16.99 -14.50 -3.80
CA THR A 262 16.73 -13.64 -4.96
C THR A 262 17.26 -12.22 -4.75
N TYR A 263 16.93 -11.59 -3.63
CA TYR A 263 17.38 -10.22 -3.37
C TYR A 263 18.88 -10.12 -3.10
N LEU A 264 19.48 -11.13 -2.48
CA LEU A 264 20.92 -11.18 -2.27
C LEU A 264 21.68 -11.36 -3.59
N ASP A 265 21.15 -12.17 -4.50
CA ASP A 265 21.67 -12.35 -5.86
C ASP A 265 21.56 -11.06 -6.68
N PHE A 266 20.44 -10.34 -6.56
CA PHE A 266 20.29 -9.01 -7.17
C PHE A 266 21.33 -8.01 -6.66
N ILE A 267 21.54 -7.93 -5.34
CA ILE A 267 22.55 -7.04 -4.73
C ILE A 267 23.95 -7.40 -5.23
N GLN A 268 24.25 -8.69 -5.36
CA GLN A 268 25.51 -9.15 -5.97
C GLN A 268 25.64 -8.69 -7.43
N PHE A 269 24.57 -8.80 -8.23
CA PHE A 269 24.57 -8.42 -9.64
C PHE A 269 24.86 -6.93 -9.85
N VAL A 270 24.33 -6.04 -9.00
CA VAL A 270 24.53 -4.59 -9.12
C VAL A 270 25.78 -4.07 -8.39
N SER A 271 26.62 -4.97 -7.87
CA SER A 271 27.83 -4.65 -7.11
C SER A 271 28.91 -3.98 -7.99
N GLN A 272 29.45 -2.83 -7.55
CA GLN A 272 30.61 -2.17 -8.17
C GLN A 272 31.95 -2.49 -7.47
N THR A 273 33.09 -2.15 -8.08
CA THR A 273 34.42 -2.38 -7.48
C THR A 273 34.87 -1.26 -6.54
N ASP A 274 34.23 -0.09 -6.58
CA ASP A 274 34.59 1.14 -5.85
C ASP A 274 33.89 1.28 -4.49
N GLY A 275 33.37 0.17 -3.94
CA GLY A 275 32.64 0.18 -2.68
C GLY A 275 31.16 0.55 -2.79
N LEU A 276 30.67 1.01 -3.95
CA LEU A 276 29.26 1.35 -4.17
C LEU A 276 28.52 0.25 -4.95
N PHE A 277 27.26 0.54 -5.28
CA PHE A 277 26.38 -0.32 -6.06
C PHE A 277 25.63 0.51 -7.10
N TRP A 278 25.29 -0.11 -8.23
CA TRP A 278 24.35 0.46 -9.18
C TRP A 278 22.93 0.36 -8.62
N ASN A 279 22.08 1.35 -8.89
CA ASN A 279 20.70 1.35 -8.44
C ASN A 279 19.74 0.76 -9.48
N TYR A 280 19.71 1.32 -10.69
CA TYR A 280 18.65 1.05 -11.66
C TYR A 280 18.98 -0.11 -12.61
N VAL A 281 18.08 -1.09 -12.69
CA VAL A 281 18.11 -2.19 -13.64
C VAL A 281 16.82 -2.21 -14.44
N ARG A 282 16.91 -2.32 -15.76
CA ARG A 282 15.74 -2.36 -16.64
C ARG A 282 15.04 -3.72 -16.58
N TYR A 283 13.83 -3.77 -17.14
CA TYR A 283 13.03 -4.99 -17.26
C TYR A 283 13.72 -6.11 -18.08
N ASP A 284 14.71 -5.78 -18.92
CA ASP A 284 15.53 -6.74 -19.67
C ASP A 284 16.77 -7.22 -18.91
N HIS A 285 16.81 -7.01 -17.59
CA HIS A 285 17.88 -7.41 -16.66
C HIS A 285 19.24 -6.80 -16.97
N LYS A 286 19.26 -5.66 -17.67
CA LYS A 286 20.46 -4.88 -17.95
C LYS A 286 20.49 -3.60 -17.12
N LEU A 287 21.69 -3.22 -16.67
CA LEU A 287 21.91 -1.95 -15.97
C LEU A 287 21.41 -0.77 -16.83
N ASP A 288 20.64 0.13 -16.22
CA ASP A 288 20.26 1.39 -16.84
C ASP A 288 21.38 2.42 -16.64
N ARG A 289 22.42 2.35 -17.48
CA ARG A 289 23.62 3.20 -17.33
C ARG A 289 23.28 4.69 -17.28
N ALA A 290 22.40 5.15 -18.17
CA ALA A 290 22.04 6.57 -18.26
C ALA A 290 21.35 7.10 -17.00
N ARG A 291 20.51 6.30 -16.34
CA ARG A 291 19.91 6.69 -15.04
C ARG A 291 20.93 6.62 -13.92
N ASN A 292 21.74 5.57 -13.90
CA ASN A 292 22.71 5.35 -12.84
C ASN A 292 23.82 6.40 -12.81
N GLU A 293 24.27 6.89 -13.96
CA GLU A 293 25.26 7.98 -14.06
C GLU A 293 24.76 9.30 -13.46
N LYS A 294 23.43 9.48 -13.36
CA LYS A 294 22.80 10.68 -12.79
C LYS A 294 22.24 10.47 -11.39
N ALA A 295 22.30 9.24 -10.89
CA ALA A 295 21.68 8.88 -9.63
C ALA A 295 22.62 9.21 -8.46
N ASP A 296 22.04 9.67 -7.35
CA ASP A 296 22.71 9.57 -6.06
C ASP A 296 22.71 8.11 -5.61
N LEU A 297 23.89 7.48 -5.74
CA LEU A 297 24.07 6.07 -5.38
C LEU A 297 24.29 5.86 -3.88
N GLU A 298 24.50 6.91 -3.08
CA GLU A 298 24.73 6.78 -1.64
C GLU A 298 23.51 6.22 -0.90
N ASP A 299 22.31 6.74 -1.21
CA ASP A 299 21.08 6.30 -0.55
C ASP A 299 20.81 4.81 -0.83
N ALA A 300 20.94 4.38 -2.09
CA ALA A 300 20.75 2.99 -2.48
C ALA A 300 21.85 2.07 -1.92
N SER A 301 23.12 2.51 -1.96
CA SER A 301 24.25 1.73 -1.46
C SER A 301 24.19 1.55 0.06
N SER A 302 23.87 2.60 0.81
CA SER A 302 23.73 2.52 2.27
C SER A 302 22.58 1.60 2.70
N ARG A 303 21.48 1.53 1.93
CA ARG A 303 20.41 0.54 2.13
C ARG A 303 20.91 -0.88 1.89
N ALA A 304 21.69 -1.11 0.84
CA ALA A 304 22.27 -2.41 0.54
C ALA A 304 23.22 -2.88 1.65
N LEU A 305 24.12 -2.02 2.12
CA LEU A 305 25.02 -2.33 3.23
C LEU A 305 24.26 -2.66 4.52
N TYR A 306 23.20 -1.91 4.83
CA TYR A 306 22.32 -2.25 5.95
C TYR A 306 21.65 -3.62 5.77
N ALA A 307 21.17 -3.93 4.57
CA ALA A 307 20.57 -5.22 4.28
C ALA A 307 21.56 -6.39 4.43
N LEU A 308 22.78 -6.24 3.92
CA LEU A 308 23.85 -7.22 4.06
C LEU A 308 24.21 -7.45 5.53
N ALA A 309 24.39 -6.37 6.31
CA ALA A 309 24.64 -6.45 7.75
C ALA A 309 23.53 -7.21 8.49
N VAL A 310 22.26 -6.91 8.21
CA VAL A 310 21.11 -7.60 8.80
C VAL A 310 21.13 -9.09 8.47
N VAL A 311 21.39 -9.47 7.21
CA VAL A 311 21.44 -10.88 6.80
C VAL A 311 22.59 -11.61 7.47
N SER A 312 23.79 -11.05 7.46
CA SER A 312 24.97 -11.62 8.10
C SER A 312 24.76 -11.84 9.61
N ALA A 313 24.12 -10.88 10.28
CA ALA A 313 23.80 -10.95 11.70
C ALA A 313 22.61 -11.88 12.04
N THR A 314 21.75 -12.22 11.07
CA THR A 314 20.55 -13.01 11.34
C THR A 314 20.87 -14.50 11.49
N GLY A 315 21.28 -14.92 12.69
CA GLY A 315 21.67 -16.31 12.98
C GLY A 315 20.59 -17.38 12.80
N ALA A 316 19.35 -17.02 12.48
CA ALA A 316 18.31 -17.98 12.08
C ALA A 316 18.45 -18.44 10.61
N LEU A 317 19.08 -17.62 9.75
CA LEU A 317 19.28 -17.94 8.33
C LEU A 317 20.35 -19.02 8.14
N PRO A 318 20.28 -19.80 7.03
CA PRO A 318 21.30 -20.77 6.70
C PRO A 318 22.69 -20.14 6.61
N ARG A 319 23.71 -20.86 7.10
CA ARG A 319 25.09 -20.39 7.17
C ARG A 319 25.61 -19.84 5.83
N LYS A 320 25.41 -20.57 4.73
CA LYS A 320 25.82 -20.16 3.37
C LYS A 320 25.26 -18.80 2.94
N VAL A 321 24.01 -18.50 3.31
CA VAL A 321 23.37 -17.21 2.97
C VAL A 321 24.04 -16.06 3.74
N ARG A 322 24.35 -16.29 5.02
CA ARG A 322 25.04 -15.30 5.87
C ARG A 322 26.47 -15.05 5.41
N GLU A 323 27.18 -16.11 5.03
CA GLU A 323 28.54 -16.04 4.48
C GLU A 323 28.57 -15.24 3.18
N LYS A 324 27.67 -15.54 2.23
CA LYS A 324 27.53 -14.76 0.99
C LYS A 324 27.26 -13.28 1.24
N ALA A 325 26.37 -12.95 2.17
CA ALA A 325 26.11 -11.55 2.54
C ALA A 325 27.33 -10.88 3.18
N MET A 326 28.08 -11.61 4.00
CA MET A 326 29.30 -11.12 4.63
C MET A 326 30.42 -10.88 3.62
N GLU A 327 30.62 -11.79 2.66
CA GLU A 327 31.60 -11.63 1.58
C GLU A 327 31.32 -10.36 0.75
N LEU A 328 30.06 -10.13 0.39
CA LEU A 328 29.66 -8.90 -0.29
C LEU A 328 29.92 -7.67 0.57
N LEU A 329 29.51 -7.69 1.85
CA LEU A 329 29.73 -6.58 2.77
C LEU A 329 31.23 -6.24 2.93
N GLN A 330 32.06 -7.27 3.15
CA GLN A 330 33.51 -7.16 3.29
C GLN A 330 34.15 -6.50 2.06
N SER A 331 33.75 -6.92 0.85
CA SER A 331 34.26 -6.33 -0.40
C SER A 331 33.98 -4.83 -0.53
N LYS A 332 32.88 -4.34 0.06
CA LYS A 332 32.51 -2.92 0.00
C LYS A 332 33.26 -2.07 1.00
N ILE A 333 33.55 -2.66 2.16
CA ILE A 333 34.33 -2.01 3.20
C ILE A 333 35.78 -1.83 2.72
N GLU A 334 36.33 -2.82 2.01
CA GLU A 334 37.63 -2.71 1.33
C GLU A 334 37.66 -1.63 0.25
N GLY A 335 36.53 -1.41 -0.43
CA GLY A 335 36.33 -0.32 -1.39
C GLY A 335 36.25 1.09 -0.77
N LYS A 336 36.22 1.21 0.58
CA LYS A 336 36.21 2.48 1.34
C LYS A 336 35.12 3.47 0.90
N ALA A 337 33.89 3.00 0.73
CA ALA A 337 32.75 3.87 0.45
C ALA A 337 32.62 4.98 1.53
N ALA A 338 32.53 6.23 1.09
CA ALA A 338 32.36 7.39 1.96
C ALA A 338 30.99 8.02 1.67
N PHE A 339 30.17 8.15 2.71
CA PHE A 339 28.85 8.77 2.61
C PHE A 339 28.90 10.25 3.03
N SER A 340 28.12 11.08 2.36
CA SER A 340 27.92 12.50 2.66
C SER A 340 26.48 12.80 3.06
N SER A 341 25.50 12.05 2.52
CA SER A 341 24.08 12.24 2.82
C SER A 341 23.74 11.85 4.27
N PRO A 342 23.00 12.66 5.03
CA PRO A 342 22.59 12.34 6.40
C PRO A 342 21.84 11.01 6.52
N ARG A 343 21.03 10.67 5.51
CA ARG A 343 20.31 9.39 5.47
C ARG A 343 21.24 8.21 5.22
N ALA A 344 22.26 8.38 4.37
CA ALA A 344 23.26 7.35 4.13
C ALA A 344 24.15 7.12 5.36
N LEU A 345 24.59 8.19 6.04
CA LEU A 345 25.31 8.14 7.31
C LEU A 345 24.51 7.38 8.37
N ALA A 346 23.24 7.75 8.55
CA ALA A 346 22.35 7.10 9.50
C ALA A 346 22.16 5.61 9.19
N ARG A 347 21.92 5.23 7.93
CA ARG A 347 21.80 3.81 7.55
C ARG A 347 23.08 3.03 7.78
N TRP A 348 24.23 3.64 7.49
CA TRP A 348 25.51 2.99 7.73
C TRP A 348 25.78 2.80 9.22
N SER A 349 25.53 3.82 10.06
CA SER A 349 25.54 3.70 11.52
C SER A 349 24.65 2.56 12.01
N LYS A 350 23.42 2.45 11.49
CA LYS A 350 22.50 1.33 11.80
C LYS A 350 23.08 -0.03 11.42
N ALA A 351 23.71 -0.14 10.25
CA ALA A 351 24.35 -1.38 9.79
C ALA A 351 25.47 -1.81 10.74
N LEU A 352 26.33 -0.87 11.13
CA LEU A 352 27.43 -1.11 12.06
C LEU A 352 26.92 -1.51 13.45
N CYS A 353 25.88 -0.84 13.97
CA CYS A 353 25.26 -1.22 15.24
C CYS A 353 24.71 -2.66 15.19
N VAL A 354 24.08 -3.07 14.08
CA VAL A 354 23.62 -4.45 13.89
C VAL A 354 24.77 -5.45 13.94
N LEU A 355 25.90 -5.16 13.31
CA LEU A 355 27.09 -6.02 13.33
C LEU A 355 27.67 -6.11 14.75
N PHE A 356 27.81 -4.96 15.42
CA PHE A 356 28.37 -4.85 16.77
C PHE A 356 27.54 -5.63 17.80
N GLU A 357 26.23 -5.38 17.86
CA GLU A 357 25.32 -6.04 18.81
C GLU A 357 25.27 -7.57 18.62
N ASN A 358 25.47 -8.04 17.39
CA ASN A 358 25.47 -9.46 17.06
C ASN A 358 26.88 -10.08 17.03
N LYS A 359 27.90 -9.33 17.46
CA LYS A 359 29.31 -9.76 17.52
C LYS A 359 29.82 -10.32 16.19
N VAL A 360 29.41 -9.69 15.10
CA VAL A 360 29.83 -10.05 13.75
C VAL A 360 31.11 -9.30 13.42
N ALA A 361 32.24 -10.02 13.39
CA ALA A 361 33.52 -9.44 13.03
C ALA A 361 33.60 -9.11 11.53
N VAL A 362 34.22 -7.98 11.21
CA VAL A 362 34.52 -7.53 9.85
C VAL A 362 36.01 -7.26 9.77
N SER A 363 36.69 -7.83 8.78
CA SER A 363 38.14 -7.68 8.64
C SER A 363 38.48 -6.25 8.24
N GLY A 364 39.51 -5.67 8.89
CA GLY A 364 40.01 -4.33 8.57
C GLY A 364 39.10 -3.17 9.03
N LEU A 365 38.05 -3.45 9.79
CA LEU A 365 37.13 -2.43 10.31
C LEU A 365 37.00 -2.55 11.82
N ASN A 366 37.38 -1.50 12.55
CA ASN A 366 36.96 -1.34 13.93
C ASN A 366 35.51 -0.84 13.95
N VAL A 367 34.58 -1.76 14.19
CA VAL A 367 33.13 -1.46 14.12
C VAL A 367 32.72 -0.42 15.16
N GLU A 368 33.30 -0.46 16.37
CA GLU A 368 33.01 0.49 17.44
C GLU A 368 33.41 1.92 17.04
N GLN A 369 34.65 2.09 16.59
CA GLN A 369 35.14 3.38 16.09
C GLN A 369 34.32 3.87 14.89
N ALA A 370 33.96 2.97 13.96
CA ALA A 370 33.13 3.34 12.81
C ALA A 370 31.72 3.81 13.22
N ILE A 371 31.12 3.23 14.27
CA ILE A 371 29.86 3.71 14.84
C ILE A 371 30.03 5.14 15.35
N GLU A 372 31.08 5.41 16.12
CA GLU A 372 31.36 6.75 16.63
C GLU A 372 31.56 7.76 15.50
N GLU A 373 32.36 7.43 14.48
CA GLU A 373 32.59 8.29 13.32
C GLU A 373 31.30 8.71 12.62
N GLN A 374 30.38 7.76 12.35
CA GLN A 374 29.13 8.10 11.67
C GLN A 374 28.18 8.93 12.55
N ASN A 375 28.07 8.59 13.84
CA ASN A 375 27.18 9.30 14.75
C ASN A 375 27.70 10.71 15.07
N ASN A 376 29.01 10.90 15.24
CA ASN A 376 29.62 12.22 15.43
C ASN A 376 29.39 13.15 14.24
N ARG A 377 29.37 12.61 13.01
CA ARG A 377 29.00 13.39 11.82
C ARG A 377 27.54 13.81 11.84
N LEU A 378 26.62 12.96 12.30
CA LEU A 378 25.22 13.33 12.52
C LEU A 378 25.07 14.40 13.61
N ILE A 379 25.83 14.30 14.71
CA ILE A 379 25.88 15.34 15.75
C ILE A 379 26.35 16.67 15.15
N SER A 380 27.43 16.66 14.37
CA SER A 380 27.97 17.87 13.71
C SER A 380 26.93 18.55 12.80
N LEU A 381 26.14 17.76 12.05
CA LEU A 381 25.04 18.29 11.22
C LEU A 381 23.94 18.95 12.05
N TYR A 382 23.57 18.32 13.17
CA TYR A 382 22.61 18.86 14.13
C TYR A 382 23.11 20.15 14.78
N GLU A 383 24.35 20.19 15.26
CA GLU A 383 24.93 21.39 15.87
C GLU A 383 25.04 22.55 14.88
N GLY A 384 25.38 22.27 13.62
CA GLY A 384 25.49 23.27 12.57
C GLY A 384 24.16 23.89 12.12
N THR A 385 23.02 23.24 12.39
CA THR A 385 21.72 23.65 11.84
C THR A 385 20.65 23.96 12.89
N SER A 386 20.77 23.35 14.07
CA SER A 386 19.76 23.48 15.12
C SER A 386 19.70 24.88 15.71
N SER A 387 18.52 25.23 16.21
CA SER A 387 18.24 26.47 16.95
C SER A 387 17.10 26.23 17.93
N PRO A 388 16.78 27.14 18.86
CA PRO A 388 15.70 26.93 19.83
C PRO A 388 14.37 26.46 19.21
N ASP A 389 13.98 27.04 18.07
CA ASP A 389 12.75 26.69 17.36
C ASP A 389 12.90 25.59 16.30
N TRP A 390 14.11 25.05 16.10
CA TRP A 390 14.41 24.08 15.06
C TRP A 390 15.42 23.06 15.55
N GLN A 391 14.93 21.94 16.08
CA GLN A 391 15.77 20.90 16.68
C GLN A 391 15.99 19.77 15.65
N TRP A 392 16.66 20.09 14.54
CA TRP A 392 16.82 19.19 13.40
C TRP A 392 18.19 19.25 12.72
N PHE A 393 18.57 18.17 12.03
CA PHE A 393 19.87 17.96 11.38
C PHE A 393 20.11 18.81 10.13
N GLU A 394 19.05 19.31 9.52
CA GLU A 394 19.05 19.99 8.22
C GLU A 394 18.09 21.17 8.25
N SER A 395 18.19 22.10 7.28
CA SER A 395 17.28 23.24 7.16
C SER A 395 15.88 22.86 6.64
N SER A 396 15.67 21.58 6.37
CA SER A 396 14.38 21.01 5.97
C SER A 396 14.19 19.57 6.44
N ILE A 397 12.94 19.18 6.64
CA ILE A 397 12.50 17.81 6.87
C ILE A 397 11.94 17.28 5.55
N THR A 398 12.48 16.16 5.08
CA THR A 398 12.26 15.65 3.73
C THR A 398 11.67 14.23 3.78
N TYR A 399 12.47 13.19 3.55
CA TYR A 399 12.06 11.79 3.51
C TYR A 399 12.95 10.90 4.39
N SER A 400 12.41 9.76 4.80
CA SER A 400 13.04 8.80 5.72
C SER A 400 13.60 9.47 6.99
N ASN A 401 12.99 10.56 7.44
CA ASN A 401 13.58 11.44 8.47
C ASN A 401 13.86 10.72 9.81
N PRO A 402 12.97 9.83 10.31
CA PRO A 402 13.17 9.16 11.60
C PRO A 402 14.42 8.28 11.67
N ILE A 403 15.06 7.96 10.54
CA ILE A 403 16.25 7.12 10.52
C ILE A 403 17.47 7.77 11.19
N MET A 404 17.57 9.10 11.16
CA MET A 404 18.67 9.85 11.78
C MET A 404 18.62 9.81 13.32
N PRO A 405 17.49 10.17 13.98
CA PRO A 405 17.39 9.98 15.42
C PRO A 405 17.51 8.51 15.83
N GLU A 406 16.94 7.57 15.04
CA GLU A 406 17.08 6.14 15.31
C GLU A 406 18.55 5.68 15.29
N ALA A 407 19.35 6.17 14.34
CA ALA A 407 20.77 5.85 14.26
C ALA A 407 21.54 6.31 15.51
N LEU A 408 21.29 7.53 15.99
CA LEU A 408 21.89 8.03 17.24
C LEU A 408 21.46 7.18 18.46
N LEU A 409 20.19 6.82 18.56
CA LEU A 409 19.70 5.98 19.66
C LEU A 409 20.33 4.57 19.65
N LEU A 410 20.52 4.00 18.46
CA LEU A 410 21.25 2.73 18.30
C LEU A 410 22.74 2.90 18.62
N GLY A 411 23.35 4.01 18.21
CA GLY A 411 24.73 4.37 18.58
C GLY A 411 24.90 4.44 20.10
N TYR A 412 24.01 5.13 20.81
CA TYR A 412 24.01 5.15 22.28
C TYR A 412 23.92 3.74 22.87
N ARG A 413 23.02 2.91 22.35
CA ARG A 413 22.86 1.53 22.83
C ARG A 413 24.11 0.68 22.62
N ALA A 414 24.84 0.92 21.52
CA ALA A 414 26.04 0.17 21.18
C ALA A 414 27.27 0.63 21.98
N VAL A 415 27.54 1.94 22.05
CA VAL A 415 28.81 2.48 22.55
C VAL A 415 28.69 3.42 23.77
N GLY A 416 27.47 3.71 24.24
CA GLY A 416 27.24 4.36 25.54
C GLY A 416 27.43 5.89 25.60
N HIS A 417 27.67 6.57 24.49
CA HIS A 417 27.82 8.04 24.48
C HIS A 417 26.50 8.77 24.75
N ASN A 418 26.38 9.40 25.92
CA ASN A 418 25.17 10.09 26.38
C ASN A 418 24.69 11.20 25.44
N GLU A 419 25.59 11.81 24.68
CA GLU A 419 25.24 12.82 23.67
C GLU A 419 24.34 12.26 22.57
N TYR A 420 24.60 11.03 22.10
CA TYR A 420 23.77 10.38 21.09
C TYR A 420 22.34 10.15 21.61
N LEU A 421 22.19 9.76 22.88
CA LEU A 421 20.88 9.64 23.52
C LEU A 421 20.16 10.99 23.56
N LYS A 422 20.87 12.04 24.00
CA LYS A 422 20.31 13.39 24.14
C LYS A 422 19.82 13.92 22.78
N VAL A 423 20.67 13.93 21.76
CA VAL A 423 20.32 14.47 20.44
C VAL A 423 19.33 13.56 19.71
N GLY A 424 19.50 12.24 19.79
CA GLY A 424 18.56 11.28 19.20
C GLY A 424 17.15 11.42 19.76
N LYS A 425 17.02 11.58 21.09
CA LYS A 425 15.72 11.83 21.73
C LYS A 425 15.16 13.21 21.38
N THR A 426 15.98 14.26 21.42
CA THR A 426 15.56 15.64 21.15
C THR A 426 15.02 15.78 19.72
N THR A 427 15.73 15.23 18.74
CA THR A 427 15.33 15.29 17.33
C THR A 427 14.13 14.37 17.01
N LEU A 428 14.00 13.23 17.69
CA LEU A 428 12.79 12.40 17.59
C LEU A 428 11.57 13.10 18.21
N ASP A 429 11.72 13.69 19.39
CA ASP A 429 10.64 14.45 20.05
C ASP A 429 10.23 15.68 19.24
N PHE A 430 11.18 16.33 18.54
CA PHE A 430 10.87 17.36 17.56
C PHE A 430 10.00 16.82 16.42
N LEU A 431 10.39 15.71 15.77
CA LEU A 431 9.53 15.08 14.75
C LEU A 431 8.16 14.66 15.30
N ILE A 432 8.09 14.17 16.54
CA ILE A 432 6.81 13.80 17.17
C ILE A 432 5.91 15.02 17.32
N LYS A 433 6.46 16.13 17.85
CA LYS A 433 5.74 17.40 18.02
C LYS A 433 5.19 17.89 16.69
N GLU A 434 5.98 17.82 15.63
CA GLU A 434 5.54 18.26 14.32
C GLU A 434 4.49 17.28 13.77
N CYS A 435 4.80 15.99 13.66
CA CYS A 435 4.02 15.02 12.89
C CYS A 435 2.78 14.43 13.58
N PHE A 436 2.67 14.47 14.91
CA PHE A 436 1.49 13.95 15.61
C PHE A 436 0.51 15.09 15.93
N VAL A 437 -0.54 15.19 15.13
CA VAL A 437 -1.55 16.27 15.21
C VAL A 437 -2.86 15.66 15.67
N GLU A 438 -3.46 16.21 16.73
CA GLU A 438 -4.76 15.75 17.27
C GLU A 438 -4.81 14.22 17.54
N GLY A 439 -3.69 13.63 17.96
CA GLY A 439 -3.61 12.20 18.27
C GLY A 439 -3.52 11.27 17.06
N ILE A 440 -3.32 11.79 15.85
CA ILE A 440 -3.01 11.00 14.64
C ILE A 440 -1.64 11.34 14.08
N TYR A 441 -0.99 10.37 13.45
CA TYR A 441 0.30 10.57 12.79
C TYR A 441 0.09 11.07 11.36
N ILE A 442 0.63 12.26 11.07
CA ILE A 442 0.62 12.89 9.75
C ILE A 442 2.09 13.15 9.36
N PRO A 443 2.74 12.25 8.61
CA PRO A 443 4.13 12.44 8.20
C PRO A 443 4.27 13.65 7.26
N VAL A 444 5.48 14.20 7.19
CA VAL A 444 5.85 15.14 6.12
C VAL A 444 5.78 14.40 4.79
N GLY A 445 4.94 14.90 3.87
CA GLY A 445 4.77 14.29 2.56
C GLY A 445 5.75 14.83 1.52
N GLN A 446 5.65 14.32 0.29
CA GLN A 446 6.53 14.71 -0.83
C GLN A 446 6.00 15.92 -1.61
N ASP A 447 4.75 16.33 -1.40
CA ASP A 447 4.13 17.54 -1.94
C ASP A 447 4.63 18.80 -1.20
N GLY A 448 5.94 19.02 -1.18
CA GLY A 448 6.59 20.14 -0.49
C GLY A 448 7.17 19.74 0.87
N TRP A 449 8.50 19.78 0.94
CA TRP A 449 9.26 19.52 2.17
C TRP A 449 9.06 20.62 3.21
N TYR A 450 9.26 20.27 4.48
CA TYR A 450 9.06 21.22 5.57
C TYR A 450 10.36 21.96 5.87
N HIS A 451 10.43 23.22 5.45
CA HIS A 451 11.59 24.09 5.68
C HIS A 451 11.48 24.85 7.00
N LYS A 452 12.62 25.18 7.62
CA LYS A 452 12.74 25.88 8.90
C LYS A 452 11.91 27.17 9.02
N GLU A 453 11.78 27.92 7.92
CA GLU A 453 11.02 29.18 7.86
C GLU A 453 9.65 29.01 7.17
N GLY A 454 9.31 27.78 6.78
CA GLY A 454 8.13 27.46 5.98
C GLY A 454 6.93 26.99 6.81
N LYS A 455 5.82 26.75 6.10
CA LYS A 455 4.67 26.01 6.64
C LYS A 455 4.71 24.59 6.12
N ARG A 456 4.40 23.64 7.00
CA ARG A 456 4.31 22.24 6.63
C ARG A 456 3.11 21.96 5.72
N ASN A 457 3.31 21.18 4.67
CA ASN A 457 2.22 20.56 3.90
C ASN A 457 1.86 19.19 4.50
N ASN A 458 0.56 18.87 4.54
CA ASN A 458 0.02 17.62 5.06
C ASN A 458 -0.38 16.61 3.96
N ASN A 459 -0.13 16.95 2.70
CA ASN A 459 -0.48 16.11 1.55
C ASN A 459 0.66 15.15 1.19
N ASP A 460 0.31 14.11 0.43
CA ASP A 460 1.26 13.19 -0.22
C ASP A 460 2.15 12.42 0.76
N GLN A 461 1.49 11.86 1.77
CA GLN A 461 2.11 11.07 2.83
C GLN A 461 2.51 9.69 2.30
N GLN A 462 3.77 9.31 2.54
CA GLN A 462 4.37 8.10 1.98
C GLN A 462 4.57 6.99 3.04
N PRO A 463 4.32 5.72 2.71
CA PRO A 463 4.55 4.57 3.58
C PRO A 463 5.96 4.49 4.20
N GLN A 464 7.03 4.82 3.47
CA GLN A 464 8.40 4.78 4.01
C GLN A 464 8.59 5.64 5.24
N GLU A 465 7.95 6.81 5.30
CA GLU A 465 8.09 7.72 6.42
C GLU A 465 7.44 7.13 7.67
N VAL A 466 6.29 6.48 7.48
CA VAL A 466 5.55 5.78 8.53
C VAL A 466 6.33 4.58 9.04
N SER A 467 6.92 3.80 8.14
CA SER A 467 7.75 2.64 8.49
C SER A 467 8.99 3.05 9.30
N ALA A 468 9.68 4.11 8.87
CA ALA A 468 10.81 4.67 9.58
C ALA A 468 10.41 5.17 10.98
N MET A 469 9.27 5.86 11.10
CA MET A 469 8.77 6.37 12.38
C MET A 469 8.47 5.23 13.36
N VAL A 470 7.78 4.17 12.89
CA VAL A 470 7.50 2.97 13.71
C VAL A 470 8.81 2.34 14.22
N CYS A 471 9.83 2.23 13.38
CA CYS A 471 11.13 1.69 13.79
C CYS A 471 11.87 2.59 14.79
N ALA A 472 11.89 3.90 14.56
CA ALA A 472 12.52 4.88 15.46
C ALA A 472 11.87 4.91 16.83
N LEU A 473 10.53 4.90 16.89
CA LEU A 473 9.76 4.87 18.13
C LEU A 473 9.99 3.57 18.92
N LYS A 474 10.02 2.42 18.22
CA LYS A 474 10.39 1.13 18.84
C LYS A 474 11.79 1.19 19.46
N THR A 475 12.77 1.68 18.70
CA THR A 475 14.15 1.82 19.17
C THR A 475 14.22 2.74 20.39
N CYS A 476 13.53 3.88 20.36
CA CYS A 476 13.51 4.81 21.48
C CYS A 476 12.88 4.18 22.73
N TYR A 477 11.76 3.47 22.59
CA TYR A 477 11.17 2.69 23.68
C TYR A 477 12.13 1.63 24.22
N GLU A 478 12.82 0.88 23.35
CA GLU A 478 13.77 -0.15 23.77
C GLU A 478 14.94 0.43 24.58
N VAL A 479 15.43 1.61 24.20
CA VAL A 479 16.55 2.31 24.85
C VAL A 479 16.13 2.98 26.16
N THR A 480 14.99 3.68 26.17
CA THR A 480 14.58 4.54 27.29
C THR A 480 13.60 3.88 28.25
N LYS A 481 12.87 2.85 27.79
CA LYS A 481 11.70 2.25 28.46
C LYS A 481 10.55 3.23 28.72
N ASP A 482 10.53 4.41 28.09
CA ASP A 482 9.41 5.34 28.14
C ASP A 482 8.25 4.82 27.26
N HIS A 483 7.19 4.34 27.92
CA HIS A 483 6.01 3.76 27.28
C HIS A 483 5.28 4.72 26.33
N ARG A 484 5.48 6.04 26.46
CA ARG A 484 4.92 7.01 25.51
C ARG A 484 5.35 6.71 24.07
N TYR A 485 6.59 6.31 23.86
CA TYR A 485 7.08 5.96 22.52
C TYR A 485 6.44 4.67 21.98
N LEU A 486 6.09 3.71 22.85
CA LEU A 486 5.37 2.51 22.45
C LEU A 486 3.94 2.83 22.03
N ASP A 487 3.25 3.72 22.74
CA ASP A 487 1.90 4.15 22.36
C ASP A 487 1.92 4.96 21.05
N LEU A 488 2.90 5.85 20.88
CA LEU A 488 3.13 6.55 19.62
C LEU A 488 3.48 5.59 18.47
N MET A 489 4.21 4.50 18.73
CA MET A 489 4.52 3.47 17.73
C MET A 489 3.24 2.82 17.20
N HIS A 490 2.30 2.48 18.09
CA HIS A 490 0.97 1.99 17.71
C HIS A 490 0.18 3.04 16.93
N CYS A 491 0.18 4.29 17.39
CA CYS A 491 -0.47 5.40 16.69
C CYS A 491 0.08 5.62 15.28
N ALA A 492 1.41 5.60 15.09
CA ALA A 492 2.04 5.71 13.79
C ALA A 492 1.65 4.54 12.87
N PHE A 493 1.62 3.31 13.40
CA PHE A 493 1.20 2.14 12.61
C PHE A 493 -0.27 2.22 12.16
N ASN A 494 -1.15 2.82 12.98
CA ASN A 494 -2.56 2.97 12.64
C ASN A 494 -2.79 3.82 11.38
N TRP A 495 -1.81 4.60 10.92
CA TRP A 495 -1.83 5.28 9.61
C TRP A 495 -2.15 4.31 8.47
N PHE A 496 -1.55 3.11 8.47
CA PHE A 496 -1.84 2.07 7.48
C PHE A 496 -3.27 1.54 7.57
N LEU A 497 -3.87 1.65 8.77
CA LEU A 497 -5.21 1.17 9.12
C LEU A 497 -6.26 2.29 9.11
N GLY A 498 -5.93 3.42 8.49
CA GLY A 498 -6.88 4.51 8.23
C GLY A 498 -6.77 5.72 9.15
N ASP A 499 -5.88 5.76 10.13
CA ASP A 499 -5.66 6.97 10.96
C ASP A 499 -4.69 7.91 10.25
N ASN A 500 -5.15 8.46 9.13
CA ASN A 500 -4.42 9.38 8.26
C ASN A 500 -5.34 10.52 7.81
N SER A 501 -4.78 11.49 7.06
CA SER A 501 -5.52 12.70 6.65
C SER A 501 -6.81 12.43 5.85
N LEU A 502 -6.93 11.28 5.19
CA LEU A 502 -8.12 10.91 4.41
C LEU A 502 -9.04 9.93 5.14
N ASN A 503 -8.72 9.49 6.36
CA ASN A 503 -9.45 8.48 7.11
C ASN A 503 -9.69 7.19 6.31
N GLN A 504 -8.70 6.76 5.54
CA GLN A 504 -8.82 5.64 4.61
C GLN A 504 -7.68 4.63 4.77
N VAL A 505 -8.00 3.34 4.78
CA VAL A 505 -6.99 2.29 4.91
C VAL A 505 -6.01 2.31 3.73
N VAL A 506 -4.73 2.15 4.06
CA VAL A 506 -3.63 2.08 3.09
C VAL A 506 -3.19 0.64 2.89
N TYR A 507 -3.24 -0.19 3.93
CA TYR A 507 -2.97 -1.62 3.82
C TYR A 507 -4.16 -2.38 3.19
N ASP A 508 -3.90 -3.15 2.13
CA ASP A 508 -4.89 -4.03 1.51
C ASP A 508 -4.74 -5.46 2.04
N GLY A 509 -5.56 -5.80 3.03
CA GLY A 509 -5.60 -7.13 3.62
C GLY A 509 -6.03 -8.24 2.65
N THR A 510 -6.61 -7.92 1.49
CA THR A 510 -7.02 -8.90 0.47
C THR A 510 -5.83 -9.38 -0.34
N THR A 511 -5.00 -8.45 -0.81
CA THR A 511 -3.81 -8.76 -1.63
C THR A 511 -2.57 -9.03 -0.78
N GLY A 512 -2.51 -8.48 0.44
CA GLY A 512 -1.29 -8.41 1.24
C GLY A 512 -0.35 -7.28 0.83
N GLY A 513 -0.76 -6.40 -0.09
CA GLY A 513 -0.01 -5.21 -0.50
C GLY A 513 -0.38 -3.96 0.31
N CYS A 514 0.32 -2.87 0.05
CA CYS A 514 0.03 -1.55 0.63
C CYS A 514 -0.14 -0.55 -0.51
N TYR A 515 -1.09 0.37 -0.39
CA TYR A 515 -1.25 1.47 -1.32
C TYR A 515 -0.08 2.46 -1.22
N ASP A 516 0.26 3.09 -2.34
CA ASP A 516 1.51 3.87 -2.49
C ASP A 516 1.54 5.16 -1.68
N GLY A 517 0.39 5.72 -1.29
CA GLY A 517 0.38 6.90 -0.45
C GLY A 517 -0.98 7.54 -0.27
N VAL A 518 -1.03 8.52 0.63
CA VAL A 518 -2.21 9.33 0.95
C VAL A 518 -2.03 10.71 0.31
N GLY A 519 -2.65 10.92 -0.85
CA GLY A 519 -2.63 12.19 -1.55
C GLY A 519 -3.57 13.23 -0.93
N ARG A 520 -3.69 14.40 -1.57
CA ARG A 520 -4.54 15.50 -1.10
C ARG A 520 -6.03 15.16 -1.03
N LYS A 521 -6.54 14.39 -1.99
CA LYS A 521 -7.97 14.07 -2.14
C LYS A 521 -8.28 12.59 -2.21
N ALA A 522 -7.28 11.75 -2.49
CA ALA A 522 -7.46 10.32 -2.72
C ALA A 522 -6.21 9.53 -2.33
N ILE A 523 -6.41 8.26 -2.03
CA ILE A 523 -5.34 7.27 -1.89
C ILE A 523 -4.81 6.90 -3.28
N ASN A 524 -3.49 6.83 -3.43
CA ASN A 524 -2.88 6.21 -4.61
C ASN A 524 -3.00 4.68 -4.50
N LEU A 525 -3.93 4.09 -5.25
CA LEU A 525 -4.27 2.66 -5.14
C LEU A 525 -3.24 1.70 -5.74
N ASN A 526 -2.15 2.19 -6.34
CA ASN A 526 -1.06 1.33 -6.75
C ASN A 526 -0.41 0.68 -5.52
N GLN A 527 0.07 -0.55 -5.69
CA GLN A 527 0.71 -1.33 -4.63
C GLN A 527 2.14 -1.67 -5.05
N GLY A 528 3.01 -0.65 -5.11
CA GLY A 528 4.42 -0.78 -5.48
C GLY A 528 5.28 -1.52 -4.44
N ALA A 529 6.56 -1.67 -4.77
CA ALA A 529 7.53 -2.31 -3.90
C ALA A 529 7.77 -1.52 -2.61
N GLU A 530 8.11 -0.23 -2.71
CA GLU A 530 8.38 0.64 -1.55
C GLU A 530 7.25 0.55 -0.52
N SER A 531 6.00 0.80 -0.94
CA SER A 531 4.84 0.83 -0.06
C SER A 531 4.57 -0.52 0.62
N THR A 532 4.61 -1.60 -0.16
CA THR A 532 4.43 -2.97 0.33
C THR A 532 5.50 -3.34 1.36
N LEU A 533 6.76 -3.02 1.08
CA LEU A 533 7.88 -3.30 1.95
C LEU A 533 7.87 -2.45 3.22
N SER A 534 7.47 -1.19 3.10
CA SER A 534 7.33 -0.26 4.23
C SER A 534 6.28 -0.75 5.22
N TYR A 535 5.12 -1.22 4.75
CA TYR A 535 4.14 -1.87 5.62
C TYR A 535 4.72 -3.12 6.29
N LEU A 536 5.39 -4.01 5.53
CA LEU A 536 5.95 -5.24 6.08
C LEU A 536 7.01 -4.97 7.16
N LEU A 537 7.92 -4.02 6.93
CA LEU A 537 8.93 -3.60 7.90
C LEU A 537 8.29 -3.04 9.18
N ALA A 538 7.29 -2.16 9.02
CA ALA A 538 6.53 -1.60 10.14
C ALA A 538 5.82 -2.70 10.93
N ARG A 539 5.21 -3.68 10.24
CA ARG A 539 4.47 -4.77 10.87
C ARG A 539 5.39 -5.76 11.58
N VAL A 540 6.59 -6.01 11.06
CA VAL A 540 7.59 -6.90 11.67
C VAL A 540 8.14 -6.31 12.97
N ALA A 541 8.09 -4.99 13.15
CA ALA A 541 8.54 -4.31 14.35
C ALA A 541 7.74 -4.66 15.63
N PHE A 542 6.46 -5.05 15.50
CA PHE A 542 5.60 -5.54 16.60
C PHE A 542 5.61 -7.06 16.67
#